data_AF-B6U3P5-F1
#
_entry.id   AF-B6U3P5-F1
#
_cell.length_a   1.000
_cell.length_b   1.000
_cell.length_c   1.000
_cell.angle_alpha   90.00
_cell.angle_beta   90.00
_cell.angle_gamma   90.00
#
_symmetry.space_group_name_H-M   'P 1'
#
loop_
_entity.id
_entity.type
_entity.pdbx_description
1 polymer ?
#
loop_
_entity_poly.entity_id
_entity_poly.type
_entity_poly.pdbx_seq_one_letter_code
_entity_poly.pdbx_strand_id
1 'polypeptide(L)' 'MMMPTAASLMDDLVEEFLIRLPPDDPASLVNASLVCKRWSRLIAGRVFRRKFRKIHRAKLLHMARGQVYRQRRRRRQRQ' A
#
# COMPACT_ATOMS: atom_id res chain seq x y z
N MET A 1 30.86 -10.45 -5.19
CA MET A 1 29.74 -9.58 -4.75
C MET A 1 29.28 -8.79 -5.96
N MET A 2 28.07 -9.00 -6.47
CA MET A 2 27.53 -8.17 -7.54
C MET A 2 27.18 -6.82 -6.96
N MET A 3 27.81 -5.75 -7.45
CA MET A 3 27.43 -4.40 -7.04
C MET A 3 26.01 -4.11 -7.55
N PRO A 4 25.12 -3.56 -6.71
CA PRO A 4 23.81 -3.14 -7.17
C PRO A 4 24.00 -2.14 -8.31
N THR A 5 23.35 -2.39 -9.44
CA THR A 5 23.35 -1.42 -10.52
C THR A 5 22.58 -0.18 -10.05
N ALA A 6 22.93 0.99 -10.58
CA ALA A 6 22.17 2.22 -10.32
C ALA A 6 20.67 2.01 -10.61
N ALA A 7 20.36 1.18 -11.61
CA ALA A 7 19.00 0.73 -11.88
C ALA A 7 18.38 0.01 -10.66
N SER A 8 19.00 -1.04 -10.12
CA SER A 8 18.45 -1.76 -8.96
C SER A 8 18.20 -0.85 -7.77
N LEU A 9 19.15 0.05 -7.48
CA LEU A 9 19.01 1.00 -6.38
C LEU A 9 17.81 1.93 -6.58
N MET A 10 17.56 2.37 -7.81
CA MET A 10 16.39 3.18 -8.15
C MET A 10 15.08 2.39 -7.99
N ASP A 11 15.08 1.08 -8.27
CA ASP A 11 13.90 0.24 -8.03
C ASP A 11 13.59 0.10 -6.54
N ASP A 12 14.61 -0.08 -5.71
CA ASP A 12 14.45 -0.16 -4.26
C ASP A 12 13.91 1.16 -3.69
N LEU A 13 14.45 2.30 -4.12
CA LEU A 13 13.97 3.62 -3.71
C LEU A 13 12.52 3.89 -4.16
N VAL A 14 12.20 3.55 -5.40
CA VAL A 14 10.83 3.66 -5.92
C VAL A 14 9.90 2.73 -5.15
N GLU A 15 10.29 1.49 -4.90
CA GLU A 15 9.52 0.55 -4.10
C GLU A 15 9.25 1.11 -2.70
N GLU A 16 10.25 1.70 -2.03
CA GLU A 16 10.07 2.36 -0.73
C GLU A 16 9.09 3.54 -0.80
N PHE A 17 9.20 4.39 -1.82
CA PHE A 17 8.26 5.51 -2.03
C PHE A 17 6.83 5.00 -2.24
N LEU A 18 6.65 4.02 -3.13
CA LEU A 18 5.35 3.44 -3.45
C LEU A 18 4.73 2.71 -2.27
N ILE A 19 5.54 2.09 -1.41
CA ILE A 19 5.08 1.42 -0.19
C ILE A 19 4.53 2.42 0.84
N ARG A 20 5.07 3.64 0.88
CA ARG A 20 4.60 4.71 1.77
C ARG A 20 3.28 5.31 1.31
N LEU A 21 2.84 5.04 0.08
CA LEU A 21 1.53 5.50 -0.40
C LEU A 21 0.39 4.91 0.45
N PRO A 22 -0.65 5.70 0.75
CA PRO A 22 -1.78 5.25 1.54
C PRO A 22 -2.57 4.14 0.83
N PRO A 23 -2.93 3.05 1.53
CA PRO A 23 -3.71 1.95 0.97
C PRO A 23 -5.19 2.32 0.78
N ASP A 24 -5.64 3.37 1.47
CA ASP A 24 -6.95 3.99 1.39
C ASP A 24 -7.11 4.85 0.14
N ASP A 25 -6.03 5.14 -0.59
CA ASP A 25 -6.06 5.80 -1.89
C ASP A 25 -5.51 4.88 -3.00
N PRO A 26 -6.37 4.02 -3.59
CA PRO A 26 -5.96 3.18 -4.70
C PRO A 26 -5.59 4.02 -5.95
N ALA A 27 -6.11 5.24 -6.09
CA ALA A 27 -5.83 6.08 -7.24
C ALA A 27 -4.34 6.49 -7.28
N SER A 28 -3.73 6.76 -6.13
CA SER A 28 -2.28 7.02 -6.04
C SER A 28 -1.43 5.87 -6.59
N LEU A 29 -1.77 4.61 -6.25
CA LEU A 29 -1.05 3.44 -6.78
C LEU A 29 -1.29 3.24 -8.27
N VAL A 30 -2.53 3.47 -8.74
CA VAL A 30 -2.84 3.39 -10.17
C VAL A 30 -2.07 4.47 -10.93
N ASN A 31 -2.10 5.71 -10.48
CA ASN A 31 -1.37 6.82 -11.09
C ASN A 31 0.14 6.52 -11.17
N ALA A 32 0.72 6.00 -10.09
CA ALA A 32 2.12 5.56 -10.10
C ALA A 32 2.38 4.45 -11.14
N SER A 33 1.48 3.48 -11.29
CA SER A 33 1.62 2.43 -12.30
C SER A 33 1.58 2.97 -13.74
N LEU A 34 0.96 4.13 -13.95
CA LEU A 34 0.85 4.77 -15.25
C LEU A 34 2.07 5.63 -15.62
N VAL A 35 2.89 6.05 -14.64
CA VAL A 35 4.08 6.89 -14.89
C VAL A 35 5.07 6.21 -15.84
N CYS A 36 5.39 4.94 -15.58
CA CYS A 36 6.21 4.15 -16.50
C CYS A 36 6.03 2.64 -16.31
N LYS A 37 6.41 1.87 -17.34
CA LYS A 37 6.39 0.38 -17.33
C LYS A 37 7.19 -0.21 -16.16
N ARG A 38 8.23 0.48 -15.72
CA ARG A 38 9.06 0.01 -14.61
C ARG A 38 8.30 0.03 -13.29
N TRP A 39 7.61 1.12 -12.98
CA TRP A 39 6.78 1.25 -11.78
C TRP A 39 5.60 0.28 -11.82
N SER A 40 4.95 0.13 -12.98
CA SER A 40 3.91 -0.89 -13.17
C SER A 40 4.41 -2.30 -12.82
N ARG A 41 5.61 -2.69 -13.29
CA ARG A 41 6.24 -3.99 -12.94
C ARG A 41 6.52 -4.13 -11.45
N LEU A 42 7.04 -3.08 -10.79
CA LEU A 42 7.29 -3.09 -9.35
C LEU A 42 5.99 -3.31 -8.56
N ILE A 43 4.94 -2.55 -8.88
CA ILE A 43 3.64 -2.64 -8.20
C ILE A 43 2.97 -4.00 -8.42
N ALA A 44 3.09 -4.56 -9.63
CA ALA A 44 2.61 -5.89 -9.95
C ALA A 44 3.41 -7.01 -9.25
N GLY A 45 4.63 -6.71 -8.82
CA GLY A 45 5.56 -7.66 -8.21
C GLY A 45 5.06 -8.26 -6.89
N ARG A 46 5.36 -9.55 -6.68
CA ARG A 46 4.99 -10.28 -5.45
C ARG A 46 5.68 -9.69 -4.22
N VAL A 47 6.91 -9.20 -4.36
CA VAL A 47 7.70 -8.61 -3.27
C VAL A 47 7.03 -7.33 -2.78
N PHE A 48 6.75 -6.39 -3.69
CA PHE A 48 6.01 -5.15 -3.40
C PHE A 48 4.69 -5.44 -2.69
N ARG A 49 3.84 -6.29 -3.27
CA ARG A 49 2.53 -6.64 -2.68
C ARG A 49 2.62 -7.27 -1.29
N ARG A 50 3.72 -7.97 -0.99
CA ARG A 50 3.98 -8.54 0.34
C ARG A 50 4.40 -7.45 1.32
N LYS A 51 5.33 -6.56 0.93
CA LYS A 51 5.78 -5.45 1.79
C LYS A 51 4.63 -4.45 2.04
N PHE A 52 3.92 -4.06 0.99
CA PHE A 52 2.75 -3.17 1.06
C PHE A 52 1.69 -3.69 2.03
N ARG A 53 1.28 -4.96 1.90
CA ARG A 53 0.35 -5.57 2.87
C ARG A 53 0.92 -5.65 4.27
N LYS A 54 2.20 -6.00 4.44
CA LYS A 54 2.80 -6.11 5.78
C LYS A 54 2.71 -4.78 6.53
N ILE A 55 2.95 -3.66 5.85
CA ILE A 55 2.93 -2.32 6.44
C ILE A 55 1.49 -1.84 6.68
N HIS A 56 0.58 -2.09 5.73
CA HIS A 56 -0.77 -1.52 5.78
C HIS A 56 -1.82 -2.39 6.48
N ARG A 57 -1.56 -3.69 6.71
CA ARG A 57 -2.51 -4.59 7.38
C ARG A 57 -2.93 -4.08 8.76
N ALA A 58 -2.01 -3.53 9.55
CA ALA A 58 -2.34 -2.97 10.86
C ALA A 58 -3.27 -1.75 10.75
N LYS A 59 -2.99 -0.85 9.80
CA LYS A 59 -3.78 0.37 9.56
C LYS A 59 -5.20 0.04 9.10
N LEU A 60 -5.33 -0.88 8.14
CA LEU A 60 -6.63 -1.34 7.64
C LEU A 60 -7.45 -2.05 8.71
N LEU A 61 -6.82 -2.90 9.54
CA LEU A 61 -7.51 -3.60 10.63
C LEU A 61 -8.01 -2.63 11.72
N HIS A 62 -7.21 -1.63 12.09
CA HIS A 62 -7.62 -0.65 13.10
C HIS A 62 -8.80 0.21 12.61
N MET A 63 -8.77 0.64 11.35
CA MET A 63 -9.86 1.39 10.73
C MET A 63 -11.15 0.57 10.66
N ALA A 64 -11.06 -0.69 10.20
CA ALA A 64 -12.21 -1.58 10.13
C ALA A 64 -12.82 -1.85 11.53
N ARG A 65 -11.99 -2.04 12.56
CA ARG A 65 -12.47 -2.22 13.95
C ARG A 65 -13.19 -0.99 14.48
N GLY A 66 -12.63 0.20 14.24
CA GLY A 66 -13.26 1.47 14.60
C GLY A 66 -14.62 1.68 13.92
N GLN A 67 -14.75 1.26 12.66
CA GLN A 67 -16.03 1.29 11.93
C GLN A 67 -17.05 0.31 12.54
N VAL A 68 -16.68 -0.92 12.85
CA VAL A 68 -17.58 -1.90 13.49
C VAL A 68 -18.08 -1.39 14.84
N TYR A 69 -17.19 -0.83 15.67
CA TYR A 69 -17.59 -0.22 16.95
C TYR A 69 -18.58 0.94 16.74
N ARG A 70 -18.27 1.84 15.80
CA ARG A 70 -19.13 2.99 15.47
C ARG A 70 -20.50 2.56 14.97
N GLN A 71 -20.55 1.50 14.15
CA GLN A 71 -21.80 0.95 13.62
C GLN A 71 -22.66 0.33 14.72
N ARG A 72 -22.05 -0.43 15.64
CA ARG A 72 -22.75 -1.00 16.81
C ARG A 72 -23.36 0.09 17.70
N ARG A 73 -22.62 1.17 17.96
CA ARG A 73 -23.14 2.31 18.73
C ARG A 73 -24.32 2.99 18.04
N ARG A 74 -24.25 3.20 16.72
CA ARG A 74 -25.36 3.77 15.94
C ARG A 74 -26.61 2.89 15.95
N ARG A 75 -26.47 1.57 15.93
CA ARG A 75 -27.60 0.64 16.02
C ARG A 75 -28.30 0.72 17.38
N ARG A 76 -27.54 0.82 18.47
CA ARG A 76 -28.10 0.97 19.83
C ARG A 76 -28.82 2.29 20.07
N GLN A 77 -28.50 3.35 19.33
CA GLN A 77 -29.18 4.64 19.44
C GLN A 77 -30.48 4.73 18.63
N ARG A 78 -30.74 3.76 17.75
CA ARG A 78 -31.97 3.70 16.94
C ARG A 78 -33.03 2.76 17.51
N GLN A 79 -32.69 2.04 18.59
CA GLN A 79 -33.60 1.22 19.39
C GLN A 79 -33.96 2.03 20.63
#